data_AF-A0A7X7XZ44-F1
#
_entry.id   AF-A0A7X7XZ44-F1
#
_cell.length_a   1.000
_cell.length_b   1.000
_cell.length_c   1.000
_cell.angle_alpha   90.00
_cell.angle_beta   90.00
_cell.angle_gamma   90.00
#
_symmetry.space_group_name_H-M   'P 1'
#
loop_
_entity.id
_entity.type
_entity.pdbx_description
1 polymer ?
#
loop_
_entity_poly.entity_id
_entity_poly.type
_entity_poly.pdbx_seq_one_letter_code
_entity_poly.pdbx_strand_id
1 'polypeptide(L)'
;MPSVNSIEQNGPFQVTIDKNVGPNNKGWIFRPSNLGSLDVKAHPIFLYGPGGGSHPSYYESSMIKVASHGFVIYSEESTASGDEMKRALDWIIQQNSNPSSPYYNKLDTTRIAAGGHSLGSVGAYAIASDPRISTTIHMNGGSLDGMGASKMRKPTALVCGLEDNLALENTRNDYRQATVPIWYGEMIGGGHGSGPFDGIPATIAWLRWHLAGETERKDMFIGEGEFYFNRGIWISHSKNWENYRD
;
A
#
# COMPACT_ATOMS: atom_id res chain seq x y z
N MET A 1 7.13 9.66 -11.67
CA MET A 1 7.78 8.34 -11.85
C MET A 1 8.01 8.09 -13.34
N PRO A 2 8.95 7.22 -13.76
CA PRO A 2 9.07 6.84 -15.17
C PRO A 2 7.78 6.19 -15.63
N SER A 3 7.34 6.47 -16.86
CA SER A 3 6.17 5.79 -17.43
C SER A 3 6.39 4.28 -17.49
N VAL A 4 5.33 3.52 -17.25
CA VAL A 4 5.34 2.06 -17.31
C VAL A 4 4.24 1.57 -18.24
N ASN A 5 4.60 0.65 -19.14
CA ASN A 5 3.66 0.07 -20.10
C ASN A 5 2.69 -0.92 -19.43
N SER A 6 2.99 -1.39 -18.22
CA SER A 6 2.15 -2.33 -17.48
C SER A 6 2.40 -2.25 -15.98
N ILE A 7 1.32 -2.33 -15.19
CA ILE A 7 1.35 -2.53 -13.73
C ILE A 7 1.37 -4.01 -13.34
N GLU A 8 1.19 -4.91 -14.31
CA GLU A 8 1.27 -6.35 -14.13
C GLU A 8 2.70 -6.87 -14.13
N GLN A 9 3.65 -6.08 -14.61
CA GLN A 9 5.05 -6.45 -14.73
C GLN A 9 5.91 -5.66 -13.74
N ASN A 10 7.15 -6.12 -13.55
CA ASN A 10 8.15 -5.32 -12.86
C ASN A 10 8.35 -3.99 -13.61
N GLY A 11 8.51 -2.92 -12.83
CA GLY A 11 8.87 -1.61 -13.35
C GLY A 11 10.37 -1.53 -13.73
N PRO A 12 10.84 -0.35 -14.13
CA PRO A 12 12.17 -0.19 -14.72
C PRO A 12 13.32 -0.20 -13.70
N PHE A 13 13.02 -0.15 -12.40
CA PHE A 13 14.06 -0.15 -11.37
C PHE A 13 14.49 -1.57 -11.01
N GLN A 14 15.80 -1.82 -11.03
CA GLN A 14 16.37 -2.91 -10.25
C GLN A 14 16.15 -2.66 -8.76
N VAL A 15 15.95 -3.73 -7.98
CA VAL A 15 15.58 -3.64 -6.57
C VAL A 15 16.68 -4.21 -5.68
N THR A 16 16.93 -3.51 -4.58
CA THR A 16 17.76 -3.97 -3.46
C THR A 16 16.88 -4.14 -2.22
N ILE A 17 17.20 -5.15 -1.41
CA ILE A 17 16.56 -5.40 -0.12
C ILE A 17 17.58 -5.15 0.99
N ASP A 18 17.37 -4.09 1.77
CA ASP A 18 18.15 -3.83 2.96
C ASP A 18 17.48 -4.55 4.14
N LYS A 19 18.14 -5.58 4.68
CA LYS A 19 17.59 -6.44 5.74
C LYS A 19 18.06 -5.99 7.11
N ASN A 20 17.25 -6.26 8.14
CA ASN A 20 17.56 -5.96 9.55
C ASN A 20 17.85 -4.47 9.79
N VAL A 21 17.04 -3.60 9.18
CA VAL A 21 17.10 -2.14 9.30
C VAL A 21 15.93 -1.63 10.16
N GLY A 22 15.78 -0.31 10.26
CA GLY A 22 14.69 0.30 11.01
C GLY A 22 15.01 0.57 12.48
N PRO A 23 14.02 1.08 13.25
CA PRO A 23 14.20 1.48 14.64
C PRO A 23 14.81 0.41 15.56
N ASN A 24 14.49 -0.87 15.28
CA ASN A 24 14.88 -2.01 16.12
C ASN A 24 15.69 -3.08 15.36
N ASN A 25 16.20 -2.76 14.16
CA ASN A 25 16.85 -3.74 13.26
C ASN A 25 15.97 -4.96 12.91
N LYS A 26 14.65 -4.77 12.90
CA LYS A 26 13.65 -5.80 12.58
C LYS A 26 12.99 -5.60 11.21
N GLY A 27 13.14 -4.42 10.63
CA GLY A 27 12.54 -4.06 9.36
C GLY A 27 13.37 -4.53 8.17
N TRP A 28 12.70 -4.68 7.04
CA TRP A 28 13.29 -4.80 5.72
C TRP A 28 12.87 -3.59 4.89
N ILE A 29 13.79 -3.11 4.04
CA ILE A 29 13.47 -2.09 3.04
C ILE A 29 13.65 -2.66 1.65
N PHE A 30 12.58 -2.62 0.86
CA PHE A 30 12.61 -2.92 -0.57
C PHE A 30 12.64 -1.59 -1.31
N ARG A 31 13.66 -1.37 -2.14
CA ARG A 31 13.85 -0.08 -2.82
C ARG A 31 14.52 -0.24 -4.17
N PRO A 32 14.41 0.77 -5.06
CA PRO A 32 15.33 0.92 -6.16
C PRO A 32 16.79 0.82 -5.70
N SER A 33 17.57 -0.02 -6.39
CA SER A 33 18.99 -0.22 -6.07
C SER A 33 19.76 1.09 -6.11
N ASN A 34 19.47 1.90 -7.13
CA ASN A 34 20.02 3.24 -7.30
C ASN A 34 18.94 4.28 -7.00
N LEU A 35 18.86 4.74 -5.75
CA LEU A 35 17.96 5.83 -5.36
C LEU A 35 18.37 7.14 -6.03
N GLY A 36 17.39 7.93 -6.50
CA GLY A 36 17.68 9.16 -7.22
C GLY A 36 17.92 8.98 -8.72
N SER A 37 17.62 7.79 -9.29
CA SER A 37 17.86 7.44 -10.70
C SER A 37 16.57 7.48 -11.54
N LEU A 38 16.72 7.33 -12.87
CA LEU A 38 15.62 7.37 -13.84
C LEU A 38 14.73 8.62 -13.66
N ASP A 39 15.37 9.76 -13.47
CA ASP A 39 14.73 11.08 -13.24
C ASP A 39 13.83 11.18 -11.99
N VAL A 40 13.89 10.19 -11.09
CA VAL A 40 13.21 10.23 -9.80
C VAL A 40 14.18 10.71 -8.73
N LYS A 41 14.14 11.99 -8.39
CA LYS A 41 15.01 12.56 -7.34
C LYS A 41 14.68 12.05 -5.94
N ALA A 42 13.40 11.92 -5.64
CA ALA A 42 12.88 11.51 -4.35
C ALA A 42 11.76 10.46 -4.54
N HIS A 43 11.86 9.35 -3.81
CA HIS A 43 10.97 8.20 -3.94
C HIS A 43 9.86 8.23 -2.87
N PRO A 44 8.58 8.06 -3.23
CA PRO A 44 7.50 7.94 -2.26
C PRO A 44 7.65 6.68 -1.41
N ILE A 45 7.07 6.72 -0.21
CA ILE A 45 7.23 5.69 0.82
C ILE A 45 5.94 4.86 0.93
N PHE A 46 6.08 3.55 1.05
CA PHE A 46 4.98 2.65 1.41
C PHE A 46 5.33 1.87 2.68
N LEU A 47 4.57 2.06 3.74
CA LEU A 47 4.67 1.26 4.96
C LEU A 47 3.79 0.02 4.80
N TYR A 48 4.40 -1.17 4.76
CA TYR A 48 3.70 -2.41 4.50
C TYR A 48 3.77 -3.37 5.70
N GLY A 49 2.61 -3.73 6.23
CA GLY A 49 2.44 -4.70 7.30
C GLY A 49 2.21 -6.12 6.76
N PRO A 50 3.10 -7.09 7.09
CA PRO A 50 2.84 -8.52 6.92
C PRO A 50 1.57 -9.01 7.65
N GLY A 51 1.02 -10.15 7.21
CA GLY A 51 -0.01 -10.88 7.97
C GLY A 51 0.50 -11.33 9.35
N GLY A 52 -0.43 -11.65 10.25
CA GLY A 52 -0.08 -12.06 11.62
C GLY A 52 0.86 -13.26 11.65
N GLY A 53 1.96 -13.16 12.41
CA GLY A 53 2.99 -14.19 12.48
C GLY A 53 3.84 -14.36 11.22
N SER A 54 3.67 -13.50 10.21
CA SER A 54 4.48 -13.55 8.99
C SER A 54 5.62 -12.55 9.05
N HIS A 55 6.80 -12.98 8.60
CA HIS A 55 7.98 -12.15 8.43
C HIS A 55 7.95 -11.42 7.05
N PRO A 56 8.56 -10.23 6.89
CA PRO A 56 8.62 -9.52 5.60
C PRO A 56 9.08 -10.36 4.40
N SER A 57 9.95 -11.34 4.63
CA SER A 57 10.45 -12.26 3.59
C SER A 57 9.34 -13.06 2.88
N TYR A 58 8.20 -13.30 3.54
CA TYR A 58 7.07 -13.99 2.91
C TYR A 58 6.46 -13.18 1.76
N TYR A 59 6.61 -11.86 1.78
CA TYR A 59 6.07 -10.92 0.80
C TYR A 59 7.14 -10.41 -0.18
N GLU A 60 8.32 -11.04 -0.20
CA GLU A 60 9.48 -10.54 -0.95
C GLU A 60 9.17 -10.35 -2.44
N SER A 61 8.55 -11.31 -3.11
CA SER A 61 8.22 -11.20 -4.55
C SER A 61 7.30 -10.01 -4.84
N SER A 62 6.25 -9.85 -4.03
CA SER A 62 5.28 -8.77 -4.13
C SER A 62 5.90 -7.41 -3.86
N MET A 63 6.71 -7.29 -2.80
CA MET A 63 7.36 -6.03 -2.43
C MET A 63 8.50 -5.67 -3.39
N ILE A 64 9.20 -6.65 -3.99
CA ILE A 64 10.11 -6.40 -5.12
C ILE A 64 9.32 -5.81 -6.29
N LYS A 65 8.17 -6.39 -6.63
CA LYS A 65 7.35 -5.89 -7.74
C LYS A 65 6.92 -4.44 -7.48
N VAL A 66 6.43 -4.11 -6.28
CA VAL A 66 6.09 -2.72 -5.93
C VAL A 66 7.34 -1.82 -5.96
N ALA A 67 8.47 -2.23 -5.38
CA ALA A 67 9.70 -1.43 -5.35
C ALA A 67 10.23 -1.13 -6.75
N SER A 68 10.09 -2.07 -7.70
CA SER A 68 10.56 -1.92 -9.08
C SER A 68 9.83 -0.80 -9.84
N HIS A 69 8.68 -0.33 -9.33
CA HIS A 69 7.95 0.85 -9.84
C HIS A 69 8.46 2.18 -9.28
N GLY A 70 9.45 2.15 -8.38
CA GLY A 70 10.12 3.33 -7.84
C GLY A 70 9.74 3.67 -6.41
N PHE A 71 8.98 2.84 -5.70
CA PHE A 71 8.61 3.07 -4.30
C PHE A 71 9.69 2.55 -3.34
N VAL A 72 9.86 3.22 -2.21
CA VAL A 72 10.65 2.71 -1.08
C VAL A 72 9.68 2.13 -0.06
N ILE A 73 9.78 0.83 0.17
CA ILE A 73 8.84 0.10 1.03
C ILE A 73 9.55 -0.29 2.31
N TYR A 74 9.01 0.12 3.45
CA TYR A 74 9.42 -0.41 4.74
C TYR A 74 8.44 -1.51 5.17
N SER A 75 8.94 -2.65 5.62
CA SER A 75 8.13 -3.71 6.18
C SER A 75 8.76 -4.31 7.44
N GLU A 76 7.98 -4.47 8.49
CA GLU A 76 8.33 -5.10 9.76
C GLU A 76 7.13 -5.95 10.21
N GLU A 77 7.35 -7.01 10.99
CA GLU A 77 6.28 -7.84 11.53
C GLU A 77 5.20 -6.99 12.21
N SER A 78 3.95 -7.21 11.80
CA SER A 78 2.84 -6.35 12.17
C SER A 78 2.40 -6.53 13.62
N THR A 79 1.94 -5.44 14.20
CA THR A 79 1.14 -5.45 15.41
C THR A 79 -0.24 -4.86 15.11
N ALA A 80 -1.27 -5.29 15.84
CA ALA A 80 -2.61 -4.74 15.66
C ALA A 80 -2.69 -3.23 16.00
N SER A 81 -1.76 -2.70 16.79
CA SER A 81 -1.74 -1.27 17.16
C SER A 81 -1.09 -0.36 16.11
N GLY A 82 -0.37 -0.94 15.13
CA GLY A 82 0.37 -0.20 14.11
C GLY A 82 1.57 0.58 14.66
N ASP A 83 2.01 0.32 15.90
CA ASP A 83 3.10 1.07 16.52
C ASP A 83 4.44 0.83 15.83
N GLU A 84 4.65 -0.35 15.25
CA GLU A 84 5.75 -0.64 14.33
C GLU A 84 5.75 0.30 13.12
N MET A 85 4.59 0.53 12.50
CA MET A 85 4.47 1.42 11.35
C MET A 85 4.71 2.88 11.76
N LYS A 86 4.22 3.31 12.93
CA LYS A 86 4.49 4.68 13.45
C LYS A 86 5.98 4.89 13.68
N ARG A 87 6.65 3.95 14.37
CA ARG A 87 8.10 4.04 14.59
C ARG A 87 8.88 4.00 13.27
N ALA A 88 8.45 3.17 12.33
CA ALA A 88 9.05 3.10 11.00
C ALA A 88 8.90 4.41 10.23
N LEU A 89 7.72 5.04 10.29
CA LEU A 89 7.43 6.35 9.69
C LEU A 89 8.38 7.42 10.23
N ASP A 90 8.53 7.53 11.55
CA ASP A 90 9.43 8.49 12.17
C ASP A 90 10.88 8.23 11.76
N TRP A 91 11.31 6.97 11.79
CA TRP A 91 12.67 6.58 11.47
C TRP A 91 13.02 6.81 10.00
N ILE A 92 12.15 6.44 9.06
CA ILE A 92 12.45 6.57 7.62
C ILE A 92 12.53 8.06 7.21
N ILE A 93 11.69 8.91 7.80
CA ILE A 93 11.77 10.38 7.62
C ILE A 93 13.08 10.91 8.20
N GLN A 94 13.49 10.44 9.39
CA GLN A 94 14.77 10.82 9.97
C GLN A 94 15.95 10.38 9.09
N GLN A 95 15.89 9.19 8.49
CA GLN A 95 16.92 8.71 7.56
C GLN A 95 17.05 9.62 6.33
N ASN A 96 15.95 10.18 5.83
CA ASN A 96 15.99 11.13 4.72
C ASN A 96 16.78 12.41 5.06
N SER A 97 16.84 12.79 6.33
CA SER A 97 17.53 14.00 6.80
C SER A 97 18.94 13.75 7.32
N ASN A 98 19.39 12.50 7.41
CA ASN A 98 20.69 12.13 7.96
C ASN A 98 21.76 12.01 6.85
N PRO A 99 22.80 12.87 6.81
CA PRO A 99 23.84 12.83 5.77
C PRO A 99 24.62 11.51 5.65
N SER A 100 24.68 10.73 6.73
CA SER A 100 25.34 9.41 6.74
C SER A 100 24.42 8.28 6.27
N SER A 101 23.15 8.57 6.00
CA SER A 101 22.16 7.57 5.59
C SER A 101 22.20 7.34 4.08
N PRO A 102 22.05 6.09 3.60
CA PRO A 102 21.86 5.83 2.17
C PRO A 102 20.57 6.45 1.62
N TYR A 103 19.64 6.87 2.49
CA TYR A 103 18.38 7.51 2.14
C TYR A 103 18.45 9.04 2.10
N TYR A 104 19.61 9.64 2.39
CA TYR A 104 19.74 11.09 2.54
C TYR A 104 19.29 11.86 1.28
N ASN A 105 18.25 12.69 1.43
CA ASN A 105 17.60 13.44 0.35
C ASN A 105 17.10 12.57 -0.82
N LYS A 106 16.76 11.31 -0.56
CA LYS A 106 16.27 10.36 -1.58
C LYS A 106 14.81 9.97 -1.43
N LEU A 107 14.14 10.42 -0.38
CA LEU A 107 12.75 10.06 -0.08
C LEU A 107 11.84 11.27 -0.18
N ASP A 108 10.67 11.06 -0.77
CA ASP A 108 9.60 12.04 -0.79
C ASP A 108 8.73 11.86 0.46
N THR A 109 9.10 12.54 1.54
CA THR A 109 8.41 12.42 2.83
C THR A 109 7.05 13.14 2.86
N THR A 110 6.61 13.71 1.74
CA THR A 110 5.27 14.28 1.58
C THR A 110 4.29 13.30 0.93
N ARG A 111 4.80 12.17 0.42
CA ARG A 111 4.02 11.16 -0.29
C ARG A 111 4.24 9.80 0.35
N ILE A 112 3.38 9.46 1.29
CA ILE A 112 3.51 8.26 2.12
C ILE A 112 2.19 7.52 2.14
N ALA A 113 2.21 6.22 1.83
CA ALA A 113 1.07 5.33 2.02
C ALA A 113 1.33 4.34 3.15
N ALA A 114 0.25 3.83 3.73
CA ALA A 114 0.28 2.72 4.66
C ALA A 114 -0.64 1.59 4.19
N GLY A 115 -0.25 0.35 4.39
CA GLY A 115 -1.06 -0.78 4.00
C GLY A 115 -0.54 -2.08 4.54
N GLY A 116 -1.23 -3.17 4.23
CA GLY A 116 -0.79 -4.47 4.69
C GLY A 116 -1.79 -5.58 4.43
N HIS A 117 -1.34 -6.79 4.69
CA HIS A 117 -2.13 -8.01 4.61
C HIS A 117 -2.68 -8.39 5.99
N SER A 118 -3.97 -8.73 6.09
CA SER A 118 -4.55 -9.34 7.30
C SER A 118 -4.27 -8.48 8.56
N LEU A 119 -3.55 -8.99 9.55
CA LEU A 119 -3.15 -8.22 10.74
C LEU A 119 -2.38 -6.92 10.40
N GLY A 120 -1.55 -6.92 9.37
CA GLY A 120 -0.86 -5.72 8.89
C GLY A 120 -1.80 -4.66 8.34
N SER A 121 -2.95 -5.07 7.79
CA SER A 121 -4.01 -4.15 7.42
C SER A 121 -4.66 -3.48 8.64
N VAL A 122 -4.80 -4.23 9.74
CA VAL A 122 -5.30 -3.69 11.02
C VAL A 122 -4.33 -2.63 11.55
N GLY A 123 -3.02 -2.91 11.49
CA GLY A 123 -1.98 -1.91 11.80
C GLY A 123 -2.05 -0.68 10.89
N ALA A 124 -2.29 -0.87 9.59
CA ALA A 124 -2.47 0.23 8.64
C ALA A 124 -3.69 1.10 8.97
N TYR A 125 -4.81 0.50 9.40
CA TYR A 125 -5.96 1.27 9.90
C TYR A 125 -5.59 2.11 11.13
N ALA A 126 -4.78 1.56 12.03
CA ALA A 126 -4.38 2.25 13.26
C ALA A 126 -3.51 3.49 13.01
N ILE A 127 -2.85 3.58 11.85
CA ILE A 127 -2.05 4.75 11.45
C ILE A 127 -2.70 5.61 10.35
N ALA A 128 -3.86 5.22 9.84
CA ALA A 128 -4.54 5.88 8.73
C ALA A 128 -4.91 7.35 8.99
N SER A 129 -4.98 7.76 10.27
CA SER A 129 -5.28 9.12 10.69
C SER A 129 -4.04 9.99 10.92
N ASP A 130 -2.83 9.42 10.83
CA ASP A 130 -1.59 10.21 10.90
C ASP A 130 -1.56 11.19 9.72
N PRO A 131 -1.37 12.50 9.96
CA PRO A 131 -1.48 13.52 8.92
C PRO A 131 -0.43 13.37 7.81
N ARG A 132 0.63 12.59 8.02
CA ARG A 132 1.67 12.31 7.02
C ARG A 132 1.25 11.24 6.03
N ILE A 133 0.23 10.43 6.32
CA ILE A 133 -0.27 9.39 5.43
C ILE A 133 -1.21 10.01 4.39
N SER A 134 -0.87 9.84 3.12
CA SER A 134 -1.61 10.35 1.96
C SER A 134 -2.73 9.42 1.52
N THR A 135 -2.60 8.11 1.73
CA THR A 135 -3.59 7.08 1.36
C THR A 135 -3.32 5.76 2.08
N THR A 136 -4.33 4.88 2.15
CA THR A 136 -4.16 3.51 2.65
C THR A 136 -4.62 2.42 1.70
N ILE A 137 -4.03 1.22 1.82
CA ILE A 137 -4.38 0.04 1.03
C ILE A 137 -4.48 -1.19 1.95
N HIS A 138 -5.64 -1.82 1.99
CA HIS A 138 -5.95 -2.92 2.92
C HIS A 138 -6.18 -4.21 2.13
N MET A 139 -5.30 -5.20 2.30
CA MET A 139 -5.33 -6.46 1.55
C MET A 139 -5.82 -7.59 2.45
N ASN A 140 -6.94 -8.22 2.09
CA ASN A 140 -7.57 -9.30 2.88
C ASN A 140 -7.60 -8.95 4.37
N GLY A 141 -8.03 -7.73 4.68
CA GLY A 141 -7.63 -7.07 5.91
C GLY A 141 -8.67 -6.10 6.44
N GLY A 142 -9.84 -6.60 6.80
CA GLY A 142 -10.87 -5.83 7.47
C GLY A 142 -10.52 -5.54 8.93
N SER A 143 -11.09 -4.46 9.48
CA SER A 143 -10.89 -4.08 10.87
C SER A 143 -11.49 -5.13 11.82
N LEU A 144 -10.75 -5.49 12.88
CA LEU A 144 -11.20 -6.48 13.86
C LEU A 144 -12.31 -5.96 14.77
N ASP A 145 -12.37 -4.63 14.94
CA ASP A 145 -13.33 -3.93 15.79
C ASP A 145 -14.54 -3.40 15.01
N GLY A 146 -14.58 -3.61 13.68
CA GLY A 146 -15.60 -3.05 12.81
C GLY A 146 -15.55 -1.53 12.68
N MET A 147 -14.50 -0.88 13.18
CA MET A 147 -14.34 0.58 13.24
C MET A 147 -13.29 1.12 12.26
N GLY A 148 -12.78 0.31 11.33
CA GLY A 148 -11.79 0.71 10.33
C GLY A 148 -12.18 2.01 9.60
N ALA A 149 -13.44 2.12 9.20
CA ALA A 149 -14.00 3.31 8.58
C ALA A 149 -13.81 4.61 9.38
N SER A 150 -13.93 4.55 10.70
CA SER A 150 -13.77 5.73 11.55
C SER A 150 -12.32 6.19 11.68
N LYS A 151 -11.34 5.37 11.27
CA LYS A 151 -9.90 5.67 11.31
C LYS A 151 -9.40 6.28 10.00
N MET A 152 -10.06 6.00 8.89
CA MET A 152 -9.70 6.53 7.56
C MET A 152 -9.89 8.06 7.50
N ARG A 153 -8.93 8.77 6.91
CA ARG A 153 -9.00 10.24 6.70
C ARG A 153 -8.75 10.68 5.26
N LYS A 154 -8.24 9.78 4.43
CA LYS A 154 -7.75 10.03 3.07
C LYS A 154 -8.27 8.94 2.13
N PRO A 155 -8.09 9.04 0.80
CA PRO A 155 -8.50 7.99 -0.11
C PRO A 155 -7.98 6.62 0.33
N THR A 156 -8.84 5.61 0.27
CA THR A 156 -8.49 4.25 0.70
C THR A 156 -8.87 3.22 -0.36
N ALA A 157 -8.00 2.23 -0.57
CA ALA A 157 -8.28 1.04 -1.34
C ALA A 157 -8.46 -0.18 -0.43
N LEU A 158 -9.49 -0.98 -0.71
CA LEU A 158 -9.72 -2.29 -0.12
C LEU A 158 -9.56 -3.35 -1.22
N VAL A 159 -8.81 -4.40 -0.95
CA VAL A 159 -8.60 -5.53 -1.87
C VAL A 159 -8.85 -6.80 -1.10
N CYS A 160 -9.85 -7.59 -1.47
CA CYS A 160 -10.18 -8.81 -0.73
C CYS A 160 -10.69 -9.92 -1.65
N GLY A 161 -10.30 -11.15 -1.34
CA GLY A 161 -10.78 -12.33 -2.05
C GLY A 161 -12.21 -12.71 -1.64
N LEU A 162 -13.03 -13.13 -2.60
CA LEU A 162 -14.43 -13.54 -2.35
C LEU A 162 -14.56 -14.85 -1.57
N GLU A 163 -13.49 -15.65 -1.50
CA GLU A 163 -13.43 -16.89 -0.72
C GLU A 163 -12.68 -16.70 0.62
N ASP A 164 -12.33 -15.46 0.97
CA ASP A 164 -11.70 -15.14 2.24
C ASP A 164 -12.69 -15.28 3.41
N ASN A 165 -12.52 -16.34 4.19
CA ASN A 165 -13.37 -16.64 5.35
C ASN A 165 -12.93 -15.96 6.65
N LEU A 166 -11.91 -15.09 6.62
CA LEU A 166 -11.39 -14.39 7.79
C LEU A 166 -11.69 -12.89 7.75
N ALA A 167 -11.48 -12.23 6.61
CA ALA A 167 -11.49 -10.77 6.53
C ALA A 167 -12.59 -10.19 5.63
N LEU A 168 -13.27 -11.01 4.82
CA LEU A 168 -14.22 -10.50 3.82
C LEU A 168 -15.35 -9.68 4.43
N GLU A 169 -16.05 -10.22 5.43
CA GLU A 169 -17.19 -9.52 6.05
C GLU A 169 -16.78 -8.25 6.79
N ASN A 170 -15.62 -8.27 7.44
CA ASN A 170 -15.05 -7.08 8.07
C ASN A 170 -14.70 -6.01 7.02
N THR A 171 -14.10 -6.42 5.89
CA THR A 171 -13.76 -5.52 4.78
C THR A 171 -15.01 -4.90 4.15
N ARG A 172 -16.05 -5.71 3.91
CA ARG A 172 -17.36 -5.23 3.44
C ARG A 172 -17.99 -4.24 4.41
N ASN A 173 -17.87 -4.49 5.72
CA ASN A 173 -18.33 -3.57 6.74
C ASN A 173 -17.57 -2.23 6.71
N ASP A 174 -16.24 -2.27 6.63
CA ASP A 174 -15.41 -1.07 6.50
C ASP A 174 -15.78 -0.26 5.27
N TYR A 175 -15.98 -0.92 4.11
CA TYR A 175 -16.46 -0.27 2.89
C TYR A 175 -17.83 0.40 3.11
N ARG A 176 -18.82 -0.32 3.65
CA ARG A 176 -20.17 0.21 3.90
C ARG A 176 -20.12 1.46 4.77
N GLN A 177 -19.30 1.48 5.81
CA GLN A 177 -19.20 2.59 6.75
C GLN A 177 -18.28 3.75 6.31
N ALA A 178 -17.47 3.55 5.27
CA ALA A 178 -16.51 4.56 4.82
C ALA A 178 -17.16 5.89 4.41
N THR A 179 -16.55 6.99 4.90
CA THR A 179 -16.92 8.39 4.60
C THR A 179 -15.87 9.13 3.77
N VAL A 180 -14.69 8.52 3.57
CA VAL A 180 -13.63 9.01 2.68
C VAL A 180 -13.84 8.49 1.26
N PRO A 181 -13.20 9.09 0.22
CA PRO A 181 -13.11 8.47 -1.10
C PRO A 181 -12.57 7.05 -0.97
N ILE A 182 -13.30 6.07 -1.52
CA ILE A 182 -12.97 4.67 -1.32
C ILE A 182 -13.22 3.85 -2.57
N TRP A 183 -12.30 2.93 -2.83
CA TRP A 183 -12.44 1.87 -3.83
C TRP A 183 -12.32 0.51 -3.13
N TYR A 184 -13.13 -0.46 -3.56
CA TYR A 184 -13.12 -1.82 -3.06
C TYR A 184 -13.17 -2.81 -4.22
N GLY A 185 -12.09 -3.55 -4.41
CA GLY A 185 -12.01 -4.68 -5.34
C GLY A 185 -12.19 -6.02 -4.63
N GLU A 186 -13.26 -6.72 -4.98
CA GLU A 186 -13.49 -8.12 -4.62
C GLU A 186 -12.91 -9.04 -5.71
N MET A 187 -12.07 -10.00 -5.32
CA MET A 187 -11.43 -10.93 -6.26
C MET A 187 -12.13 -12.29 -6.29
N ILE A 188 -12.68 -12.64 -7.46
CA ILE A 188 -13.31 -13.94 -7.77
C ILE A 188 -12.26 -15.05 -7.65
N GLY A 189 -12.58 -16.10 -6.88
CA GLY A 189 -11.67 -17.22 -6.62
C GLY A 189 -10.52 -16.90 -5.65
N GLY A 190 -10.43 -15.67 -5.13
CA GLY A 190 -9.38 -15.28 -4.21
C GLY A 190 -9.68 -15.70 -2.77
N GLY A 191 -8.71 -16.34 -2.12
CA GLY A 191 -8.75 -16.64 -0.67
C GLY A 191 -8.05 -15.58 0.19
N HIS A 192 -7.82 -15.86 1.48
CA HIS A 192 -7.19 -14.91 2.42
C HIS A 192 -5.80 -14.42 2.00
N GLY A 193 -5.04 -15.23 1.25
CA GLY A 193 -3.72 -14.84 0.76
C GLY A 193 -3.70 -14.12 -0.59
N SER A 194 -4.84 -13.94 -1.26
CA SER A 194 -4.84 -13.45 -2.67
C SER A 194 -4.41 -11.98 -2.81
N GLY A 195 -4.84 -11.11 -1.91
CA GLY A 195 -4.59 -9.66 -1.95
C GLY A 195 -3.11 -9.28 -1.98
N PRO A 196 -2.24 -9.83 -1.12
CA PRO A 196 -0.81 -9.53 -1.18
C PRO A 196 -0.07 -10.10 -2.40
N PHE A 197 -0.70 -10.90 -3.26
CA PHE A 197 -0.05 -11.48 -4.45
C PHE A 197 -0.81 -11.14 -5.74
N ASP A 198 -2.02 -11.65 -5.90
CA ASP A 198 -2.89 -11.41 -7.06
C ASP A 198 -3.39 -9.95 -7.11
N GLY A 199 -3.51 -9.31 -5.94
CA GLY A 199 -3.95 -7.90 -5.80
C GLY A 199 -2.84 -6.85 -5.96
N ILE A 200 -1.57 -7.26 -6.16
CA ILE A 200 -0.44 -6.33 -6.33
C ILE A 200 -0.58 -5.37 -7.53
N PRO A 201 -1.13 -5.77 -8.68
CA PRO A 201 -1.39 -4.83 -9.78
C PRO A 201 -2.26 -3.64 -9.36
N ALA A 202 -3.31 -3.87 -8.58
CA ALA A 202 -4.16 -2.81 -8.00
C ALA A 202 -3.37 -1.95 -7.01
N THR A 203 -2.55 -2.56 -6.16
CA THR A 203 -1.67 -1.84 -5.23
C THR A 203 -0.72 -0.89 -5.96
N ILE A 204 -0.07 -1.35 -7.02
CA ILE A 204 0.86 -0.55 -7.81
C ILE A 204 0.12 0.62 -8.48
N ALA A 205 -1.00 0.34 -9.16
CA ALA A 205 -1.77 1.38 -9.83
C ALA A 205 -2.27 2.45 -8.84
N TRP A 206 -2.67 2.04 -7.63
CA TRP A 206 -3.14 2.94 -6.58
C TRP A 206 -2.03 3.83 -6.02
N LEU A 207 -0.87 3.25 -5.71
CA LEU A 207 0.29 4.01 -5.25
C LEU A 207 0.78 4.97 -6.34
N ARG A 208 0.74 4.59 -7.61
CA ARG A 208 1.13 5.48 -8.71
C ARG A 208 0.15 6.63 -8.88
N TRP A 209 -1.14 6.37 -8.75
CA TRP A 209 -2.15 7.44 -8.75
C TRP A 209 -1.90 8.43 -7.61
N HIS A 210 -1.95 7.97 -6.36
CA HIS A 210 -1.94 8.87 -5.20
C HIS A 210 -0.57 9.39 -4.78
N LEU A 211 0.52 8.67 -5.09
CA LEU A 211 1.88 9.06 -4.68
C LEU A 211 2.81 9.40 -5.85
N ALA A 212 2.53 8.99 -7.08
CA ALA A 212 3.39 9.33 -8.22
C ALA A 212 2.81 10.45 -9.10
N GLY A 213 1.59 10.91 -8.83
CA GLY A 213 0.90 11.97 -9.57
C GLY A 213 0.36 11.51 -10.92
N GLU A 214 0.17 10.19 -11.11
CA GLU A 214 -0.39 9.61 -12.33
C GLU A 214 -1.92 9.58 -12.24
N THR A 215 -2.53 10.76 -12.37
CA THR A 215 -3.98 10.96 -12.22
C THR A 215 -4.80 10.23 -13.29
N GLU A 216 -4.21 9.93 -14.44
CA GLU A 216 -4.84 9.10 -15.48
C GLU A 216 -5.15 7.67 -15.00
N ARG A 217 -4.50 7.19 -13.93
CA ARG A 217 -4.78 5.85 -13.37
C ARG A 217 -6.11 5.76 -12.65
N LYS A 218 -6.75 6.88 -12.35
CA LYS A 218 -8.11 6.93 -11.80
C LYS A 218 -9.07 6.05 -12.61
N ASP A 219 -8.96 6.08 -13.94
CA ASP A 219 -9.82 5.34 -14.88
C ASP A 219 -9.65 3.81 -14.78
N MET A 220 -8.59 3.33 -14.11
CA MET A 220 -8.43 1.91 -13.80
C MET A 220 -9.34 1.44 -12.66
N PHE A 221 -9.73 2.35 -11.75
CA PHE A 221 -10.45 2.04 -10.51
C PHE A 221 -11.90 2.51 -10.51
N ILE A 222 -12.19 3.60 -11.22
CA ILE A 222 -13.49 4.27 -11.17
C ILE A 222 -13.99 4.45 -12.61
N GLY A 223 -15.17 3.91 -12.88
CA GLY A 223 -15.82 4.02 -14.17
C GLY A 223 -17.18 3.34 -14.16
N GLU A 224 -17.84 3.37 -15.31
CA GLU A 224 -19.09 2.64 -15.56
C GLU A 224 -18.80 1.44 -16.46
N GLY A 225 -19.49 0.32 -16.24
CA GLY A 225 -19.33 -0.89 -17.04
C GLY A 225 -17.96 -1.56 -16.88
N GLU A 226 -17.36 -1.96 -17.99
CA GLU A 226 -16.06 -2.63 -18.00
C GLU A 226 -14.91 -1.62 -17.97
N PHE A 227 -14.12 -1.67 -16.90
CA PHE A 227 -12.84 -0.96 -16.77
C PHE A 227 -11.80 -1.88 -16.13
N TYR A 228 -10.55 -1.42 -15.98
CA TYR A 228 -9.41 -2.31 -15.73
C TYR A 228 -9.60 -3.21 -14.50
N PHE A 229 -9.98 -2.65 -13.34
CA PHE A 229 -10.27 -3.40 -12.12
C PHE A 229 -11.76 -3.73 -11.95
N ASN A 230 -12.56 -3.83 -13.02
CA ASN A 230 -13.93 -4.35 -12.96
C ASN A 230 -14.18 -5.40 -14.05
N ARG A 231 -13.16 -6.23 -14.28
CA ARG A 231 -13.15 -7.33 -15.25
C ARG A 231 -12.19 -8.42 -14.78
N GLY A 232 -12.25 -9.58 -15.44
CA GLY A 232 -11.38 -10.71 -15.11
C GLY A 232 -11.69 -11.23 -13.71
N ILE A 233 -10.72 -11.17 -12.80
CA ILE A 233 -10.93 -11.59 -11.40
C ILE A 233 -11.68 -10.54 -10.58
N TRP A 234 -11.88 -9.32 -11.06
CA TRP A 234 -12.34 -8.20 -10.24
C TRP A 234 -13.83 -7.92 -10.34
N ILE A 235 -14.46 -7.71 -9.18
CA ILE A 235 -15.73 -7.03 -9.01
C ILE A 235 -15.44 -5.78 -8.17
N SER A 236 -15.67 -4.59 -8.74
CA SER A 236 -15.32 -3.33 -8.09
C SER A 236 -16.51 -2.52 -7.61
N HIS A 237 -16.31 -1.86 -6.47
CA HIS A 237 -17.22 -0.89 -5.90
C HIS A 237 -16.45 0.39 -5.56
N SER A 238 -17.07 1.55 -5.75
CA SER A 238 -16.47 2.82 -5.31
C SER A 238 -17.55 3.81 -4.85
N LYS A 239 -17.19 4.72 -3.95
CA LYS A 239 -18.06 5.83 -3.49
C LYS A 239 -17.26 6.98 -2.87
N ASN A 240 -17.95 8.11 -2.65
CA ASN A 240 -17.44 9.33 -2.01
C ASN A 240 -16.34 10.06 -2.82
N TRP A 241 -16.42 10.03 -4.16
CA TRP A 241 -15.42 10.63 -5.05
C TRP A 241 -15.83 11.99 -5.63
N GLU A 242 -17.06 12.45 -5.38
CA GLU A 242 -17.68 13.60 -6.05
C GLU A 242 -16.95 14.92 -5.77
N ASN A 243 -16.31 15.04 -4.60
CA ASN A 243 -15.54 16.21 -4.18
C ASN A 243 -14.03 15.94 -4.10
N TYR A 244 -13.57 14.76 -4.51
CA TYR A 244 -12.16 14.44 -4.48
C TYR A 244 -11.41 15.22 -5.57
N ARG A 245 -10.27 15.80 -5.18
CA ARG A 245 -9.33 16.47 -6.07
C ARG A 245 -7.96 15.84 -5.86
N ASP A 246 -7.30 15.53 -6.96
CA ASP A 246 -5.94 14.99 -7.00
C ASP A 246 -4.90 15.99 -6.46
#